data_AF-A0A5C7J8H9-F1
#
_entry.id   AF-A0A5C7J8H9-F1
#
_cell.length_a   1.000
_cell.length_b   1.000
_cell.length_c   1.000
_cell.angle_alpha   90.00
_cell.angle_beta   90.00
_cell.angle_gamma   90.00
#
_symmetry.space_group_name_H-M   'P 1'
#
loop_
_entity.id
_entity.type
_entity.pdbx_description
1 polymer ?
#
loop_
_entity_poly.entity_id
_entity_poly.type
_entity_poly.pdbx_seq_one_letter_code
_entity_poly.pdbx_strand_id
1 'polypeptide(L)'
;MSVSQGVFNLQDVLGLIRAVRDYTDFSEDNDPYGEHDFGSLEWEGKKIFWKIDYYDPGFEVWADPLSDEVERVLTVYLAEEH
;
A
#
# COMPACT_ATOMS: atom_id res chain seq x y z
N MET A 1 2.92 -1.39 9.24
CA MET A 1 3.42 -0.88 7.95
C MET A 1 4.69 -1.62 7.61
N SER A 2 4.83 -2.05 6.35
CA SER A 2 6.02 -2.66 5.77
C SER A 2 6.51 -1.81 4.59
N VAL A 3 7.82 -1.73 4.41
CA VAL A 3 8.45 -1.01 3.30
C VAL A 3 9.55 -1.91 2.72
N SER A 4 9.57 -2.08 1.41
CA SER A 4 10.57 -2.92 0.74
C SER A 4 11.97 -2.32 0.81
N GLN A 5 13.00 -3.15 0.57
CA GLN A 5 14.37 -2.67 0.51
C GLN A 5 14.56 -1.65 -0.63
N GLY A 6 13.90 -1.84 -1.77
CA GLY A 6 13.92 -0.88 -2.88
C GLY A 6 13.44 0.50 -2.48
N VAL A 7 12.34 0.57 -1.71
CA VAL A 7 11.79 1.85 -1.22
C VAL A 7 12.68 2.46 -0.13
N PHE A 8 13.24 1.65 0.78
CA PHE A 8 14.16 2.14 1.82
C PHE A 8 15.41 2.83 1.26
N ASN A 9 15.80 2.53 0.02
CA ASN A 9 16.96 3.12 -0.65
C ASN A 9 16.64 4.42 -1.42
N LEU A 10 15.38 4.88 -1.41
CA LEU A 10 14.99 6.15 -2.01
C LEU A 10 15.47 7.33 -1.14
N GLN A 11 15.59 8.50 -1.76
CA GLN A 11 16.11 9.69 -1.08
C GLN A 11 15.11 10.27 -0.07
N ASP A 12 13.81 10.31 -0.42
CA ASP A 12 12.74 10.87 0.40
C ASP A 12 11.62 9.85 0.69
N VAL A 13 11.96 8.86 1.51
CA VAL A 13 10.99 7.86 1.98
C VAL A 13 9.86 8.50 2.79
N LEU A 14 10.15 9.51 3.62
CA LEU A 14 9.12 10.16 4.43
C LEU A 14 8.14 10.97 3.58
N GLY A 15 8.61 11.63 2.54
CA GLY A 15 7.76 12.27 1.53
C GLY A 15 6.89 11.25 0.80
N LEU A 16 7.46 10.12 0.40
CA LEU A 16 6.69 9.04 -0.22
C LEU A 16 5.57 8.53 0.70
N ILE A 17 5.85 8.29 1.98
CA ILE A 17 4.82 7.83 2.93
C ILE A 17 3.71 8.86 3.12
N ARG A 18 4.03 10.17 3.06
CA ARG A 18 2.99 11.23 3.06
C ARG A 18 2.18 11.19 1.77
N ALA A 19 2.81 11.03 0.61
CA ALA A 19 2.11 10.94 -0.66
C ALA A 19 1.18 9.71 -0.72
N VAL A 20 1.60 8.56 -0.17
CA VAL A 20 0.74 7.37 -0.04
C VAL A 20 -0.43 7.64 0.89
N ARG A 21 -0.22 8.34 2.01
CA ARG A 21 -1.29 8.71 2.94
C ARG A 21 -2.32 9.65 2.31
N ASP A 22 -1.86 10.57 1.48
CA ASP A 22 -2.70 11.59 0.83
C ASP A 22 -3.18 11.12 -0.56
N TYR A 23 -3.00 9.85 -0.91
CA TYR A 23 -3.38 9.31 -2.21
C TYR A 23 -4.91 9.30 -2.37
N THR A 24 -5.38 9.92 -3.45
CA THR A 24 -6.81 10.00 -3.80
C THR A 24 -7.08 9.70 -5.26
N ASP A 25 -6.08 9.26 -6.02
CA ASP A 25 -6.19 9.03 -7.46
C ASP A 25 -6.76 7.63 -7.77
N PHE A 26 -7.94 7.35 -7.20
CA PHE A 26 -8.68 6.12 -7.46
C PHE A 26 -9.56 6.28 -8.69
N SER A 27 -9.52 5.30 -9.58
CA SER A 27 -10.28 5.27 -10.82
C SER A 27 -10.78 3.85 -11.12
N GLU A 28 -11.74 3.70 -12.02
CA GLU A 28 -12.21 2.37 -12.44
C GLU A 28 -11.09 1.48 -13.01
N ASP A 29 -9.99 2.08 -13.50
CA ASP A 29 -8.84 1.35 -14.04
C ASP A 29 -7.95 0.75 -12.94
N ASN A 30 -7.84 1.40 -11.77
CA ASN A 30 -6.94 0.99 -10.69
C ASN A 30 -7.63 0.49 -9.42
N ASP A 31 -8.92 0.79 -9.25
CA ASP A 31 -9.78 0.34 -8.16
C ASP A 31 -11.19 0.03 -8.68
N PRO A 32 -11.35 -1.06 -9.46
CA PRO A 32 -12.63 -1.41 -10.09
C PRO A 32 -13.72 -1.80 -9.08
N TYR A 33 -13.34 -2.11 -7.84
CA TYR A 33 -14.24 -2.56 -6.78
C TYR A 33 -14.46 -1.50 -5.68
N GLY A 34 -13.74 -0.38 -5.72
CA GLY A 34 -13.89 0.72 -4.75
C GLY A 34 -13.36 0.38 -3.35
N GLU A 35 -12.43 -0.57 -3.26
CA GLU A 35 -11.90 -1.08 -2.00
C GLU A 35 -10.85 -0.13 -1.41
N HIS A 36 -10.27 0.75 -2.24
CA HIS A 36 -9.24 1.72 -1.88
C HIS A 36 -8.05 1.12 -1.11
N ASP A 37 -7.72 -0.15 -1.37
CA ASP A 37 -6.68 -0.90 -0.68
C ASP A 37 -5.44 -1.16 -1.51
N PHE A 38 -5.40 -0.67 -2.76
CA PHE A 38 -4.26 -0.75 -3.65
C PHE A 38 -4.11 0.54 -4.46
N GLY A 39 -2.87 0.92 -4.76
CA GLY A 39 -2.62 2.02 -5.67
C GLY A 39 -1.18 2.09 -6.15
N SER A 40 -0.95 3.03 -7.07
CA SER A 40 0.38 3.27 -7.62
C SER A 40 0.64 4.76 -7.86
N LEU A 41 1.89 5.18 -7.69
CA LEU A 41 2.33 6.53 -8.00
C LEU A 41 3.79 6.55 -8.48
N GLU A 42 4.17 7.63 -9.15
CA GLU A 42 5.57 7.87 -9.54
C GLU A 42 6.28 8.67 -8.43
N TRP A 43 7.43 8.16 -7.98
CA TRP A 43 8.27 8.81 -6.98
C TRP A 43 9.74 8.64 -7.34
N GLU A 44 10.50 9.74 -7.38
CA GLU A 44 11.92 9.72 -7.77
C GLU A 44 12.20 9.02 -9.12
N GLY A 45 11.25 9.12 -10.07
CA GLY A 45 11.35 8.47 -11.37
C GLY A 45 11.17 6.94 -11.33
N LYS A 46 10.68 6.41 -10.21
CA LYS A 46 10.30 5.01 -10.05
C LYS A 46 8.80 4.88 -9.82
N LYS A 47 8.22 3.84 -10.41
CA LYS A 47 6.85 3.43 -10.11
C LYS A 47 6.81 2.70 -8.76
N ILE A 48 6.00 3.22 -7.85
CA ILE A 48 5.77 2.66 -6.51
C ILE A 48 4.39 2.04 -6.48
N PHE A 49 4.30 0.86 -5.87
CA PHE A 49 3.04 0.23 -5.47
C PHE A 49 2.86 0.32 -3.97
N TRP A 50 1.62 0.50 -3.56
CA TRP A 50 1.23 0.39 -2.16
C TRP A 50 -0.05 -0.43 -2.06
N LYS A 51 -0.21 -1.14 -0.94
CA LYS A 51 -1.40 -1.92 -0.65
C LYS A 51 -1.72 -2.00 0.83
N ILE A 52 -2.97 -2.32 1.17
CA ILE A 52 -3.44 -2.61 2.52
C ILE A 52 -3.88 -4.08 2.54
N ASP A 53 -3.13 -4.91 3.24
CA ASP A 53 -3.52 -6.29 3.50
C ASP A 53 -4.32 -6.40 4.81
N TYR A 54 -5.29 -7.32 4.84
CA TYR A 54 -6.18 -7.56 5.98
C TYR A 54 -5.83 -8.87 6.67
N TYR A 55 -5.60 -8.82 7.97
CA TYR A 55 -5.21 -9.97 8.78
C TYR A 55 -6.09 -10.11 10.02
N ASP A 56 -6.13 -11.33 10.55
CA ASP A 56 -6.63 -11.58 11.89
C ASP A 56 -5.69 -10.97 12.96
N PRO A 57 -6.12 -10.87 14.23
CA PRO A 57 -5.26 -10.32 15.30
C PRO A 57 -3.94 -11.09 15.49
N GLY A 58 -3.87 -12.34 15.03
CA GLY A 58 -2.66 -13.17 15.04
C GLY A 58 -1.68 -12.89 13.90
N PHE A 59 -2.07 -12.15 12.86
CA PHE A 59 -1.32 -11.98 11.61
C PHE A 59 -0.98 -13.31 10.91
N GLU A 60 -1.83 -14.33 11.07
CA GLU A 60 -1.60 -15.68 10.51
C GLU A 60 -2.41 -15.91 9.24
N VAL A 61 -3.63 -15.37 9.20
CA VAL A 61 -4.57 -15.59 8.10
C VAL A 61 -5.22 -14.29 7.65
N TRP A 62 -5.75 -14.30 6.43
CA TRP A 62 -6.58 -13.22 5.94
C TRP A 62 -7.84 -13.06 6.81
N ALA A 63 -8.25 -11.83 7.05
CA ALA A 63 -9.50 -11.52 7.74
C ALA A 63 -10.42 -10.66 6.89
N ASP A 64 -11.73 -10.80 7.14
CA ASP A 64 -12.76 -9.99 6.50
C ASP A 64 -12.54 -8.49 6.81
N PRO A 65 -12.40 -7.61 5.80
CA PRO A 65 -12.25 -6.16 5.98
C PRO A 65 -13.37 -5.51 6.81
N LEU A 66 -14.55 -6.15 6.87
CA LEU A 66 -15.71 -5.70 7.63
C LEU A 66 -15.77 -6.27 9.06
N SER A 67 -14.83 -7.15 9.44
CA SER A 67 -14.73 -7.68 10.79
C SER A 67 -14.32 -6.58 11.78
N ASP A 68 -14.87 -6.64 12.99
CA ASP A 68 -14.49 -5.74 14.09
C ASP A 68 -13.04 -5.97 14.57
N GLU A 69 -12.49 -7.16 14.31
CA GLU A 69 -11.17 -7.60 14.78
C GLU A 69 -10.12 -7.66 13.65
N VAL A 70 -10.31 -6.88 12.58
CA VAL A 70 -9.38 -6.87 11.44
C VAL A 70 -8.18 -5.95 11.66
N GLU A 71 -6.98 -6.51 11.47
CA GLU A 71 -5.73 -5.77 11.44
C GLU A 71 -5.38 -5.35 10.00
N ARG A 72 -5.01 -4.08 9.79
CA ARG A 72 -4.70 -3.52 8.46
C ARG A 72 -3.21 -3.23 8.34
N VAL A 73 -2.57 -3.79 7.32
CA VAL A 73 -1.13 -3.65 7.08
C VAL A 73 -0.87 -2.95 5.76
N LEU A 74 -0.43 -1.68 5.85
CA LEU A 74 0.08 -0.96 4.70
C LEU A 74 1.48 -1.48 4.29
N THR A 75 1.63 -1.90 3.05
CA THR A 75 2.91 -2.28 2.42
C THR A 75 3.23 -1.33 1.28
N VAL A 76 4.46 -0.80 1.22
CA VAL A 76 4.94 0.09 0.14
C VAL A 76 6.20 -0.51 -0.49
N TYR A 77 6.21 -0.65 -1.81
CA TYR A 77 7.27 -1.35 -2.54
C TYR A 77 7.44 -0.81 -3.98
N LEU A 78 8.58 -1.08 -4.62
CA LEU A 78 8.79 -0.70 -6.01
C LEU A 78 7.99 -1.64 -6.92
N ALA A 79 7.41 -1.12 -8.00
CA ALA A 79 6.68 -1.94 -8.97
C ALA A 79 7.56 -3.03 -9.62
N GLU A 80 8.88 -2.83 -9.67
CA GLU A 80 9.85 -3.80 -10.18
C GLU A 80 10.11 -4.99 -9.23
N GLU A 81 9.62 -4.92 -7.99
CA GLU A 81 9.73 -6.00 -6.99
C GLU A 81 8.52 -6.96 -7.04
N HIS A 82 7.62 -6.78 -8.01
CA HIS A 82 6.47 -7.65 -8.29
C HIS A 82 6.75 -8.58 -9.48
#